data_AF-A0A7R9B800-F1
#
_entry.id   AF-A0A7R9B800-F1
#
_cell.length_a   1.000
_cell.length_b   1.000
_cell.length_c   1.000
_cell.angle_alpha   90.00
_cell.angle_beta   90.00
_cell.angle_gamma   90.00
#
_symmetry.space_group_name_H-M   'P 1'
#
loop_
_entity.id
_entity.type
_entity.pdbx_description
1 polymer ?
#
loop_
_entity_poly.entity_id
_entity_poly.type
_entity_poly.pdbx_seq_one_letter_code
_entity_poly.pdbx_strand_id
1 'polypeptide(L)'
;HVCVQVWTTVMSQVEWNKKEELVAEQALKHLKQYTPLFEAFTTVARSELVLMLKTQEFCYGNMNFMKVFQKIILLFYKTDVLSEEVILKWYKEGHSVKGKMMFLDQMKKFIEWLQNAEEGGRGGDARPRWVYRRSGDYLIQSEAGHPAGQGTGGGPANQEVRTVVSSNDSSEDSNKIKE
;
A
#
# COMPACT_ATOMS: atom_id res chain seq x y z
N HIS A 1 17.79 18.32 2.39
CA HIS A 1 18.87 18.12 1.39
C HIS A 1 19.33 16.67 1.33
N VAL A 2 19.67 16.03 2.46
CA VAL A 2 20.13 14.63 2.48
C VAL A 2 19.14 13.66 1.80
N CYS A 3 17.84 13.70 2.14
CA CYS A 3 16.84 12.80 1.52
C CYS A 3 16.78 12.93 -0.01
N VAL A 4 16.98 14.15 -0.54
CA VAL A 4 16.98 14.41 -1.99
C VAL A 4 18.20 13.77 -2.65
N GLN A 5 19.36 13.83 -1.99
CA GLN A 5 20.59 13.21 -2.48
C GLN A 5 20.46 11.69 -2.43
N VAL A 6 19.97 11.13 -1.32
CA VAL A 6 19.71 9.68 -1.19
C VAL A 6 18.76 9.21 -2.30
N TRP A 7 17.62 9.89 -2.48
CA TRP A 7 16.68 9.58 -3.57
C TRP A 7 17.36 9.63 -4.93
N THR A 8 18.09 10.70 -5.23
CA THR A 8 18.74 10.88 -6.54
C THR A 8 19.76 9.76 -6.80
N THR A 9 20.58 9.42 -5.82
CA THR A 9 21.55 8.33 -5.91
C THR A 9 20.84 7.00 -6.14
N VAL A 10 19.89 6.63 -5.27
CA VAL A 10 19.15 5.36 -5.35
C VAL A 10 18.45 5.21 -6.70
N MET A 11 17.80 6.26 -7.20
CA MET A 11 17.07 6.20 -8.47
C MET A 11 17.96 6.24 -9.71
N SER A 12 19.20 6.74 -9.59
CA SER A 12 20.17 6.80 -10.70
C SER A 12 20.95 5.49 -10.91
N GLN A 13 20.94 4.59 -9.94
CA GLN A 13 21.67 3.32 -10.01
C GLN A 13 21.01 2.25 -10.89
N VAL A 14 19.79 2.52 -11.39
CA VAL A 14 18.98 1.52 -12.09
C VAL A 14 18.62 2.03 -13.48
N GLU A 15 18.81 1.17 -14.47
CA GLU A 15 18.22 1.37 -15.78
C GLU A 15 16.75 0.90 -15.74
N TRP A 16 15.84 1.86 -15.95
CA TRP A 16 14.41 1.64 -15.79
C TRP A 16 13.78 1.02 -17.02
N ASN A 17 12.90 0.04 -16.80
CA ASN A 17 12.14 -0.56 -17.88
C ASN A 17 11.26 0.49 -18.61
N LYS A 18 11.07 0.29 -19.92
CA LYS A 18 10.19 1.14 -20.74
C LYS A 18 8.73 0.68 -20.70
N LYS A 19 8.47 -0.56 -20.28
CA LYS A 19 7.11 -1.07 -20.11
C LYS A 19 6.57 -0.65 -18.74
N GLU A 20 5.42 0.01 -18.75
CA GLU A 20 4.79 0.60 -17.55
C GLU A 20 4.54 -0.42 -16.42
N GLU A 21 4.10 -1.64 -16.75
CA GLU A 21 3.85 -2.67 -15.75
C GLU A 21 5.15 -3.20 -15.12
N LEU A 22 6.17 -3.44 -15.95
CA LEU A 22 7.45 -3.96 -15.49
C LEU A 22 8.23 -2.94 -14.67
N VAL A 23 8.19 -1.66 -15.05
CA VAL A 23 8.89 -0.60 -14.31
C VAL A 23 8.25 -0.40 -12.93
N ALA A 24 6.94 -0.61 -12.79
CA ALA A 24 6.26 -0.51 -11.51
C ALA A 24 6.80 -1.55 -10.52
N GLU A 25 6.86 -2.81 -10.93
CA GLU A 25 7.37 -3.90 -10.09
C GLU A 25 8.87 -3.74 -9.79
N GLN A 26 9.65 -3.37 -10.81
CA GLN A 26 11.09 -3.10 -10.67
C GLN A 26 11.35 -1.98 -9.65
N ALA A 27 10.62 -0.87 -9.74
CA ALA A 27 10.76 0.27 -8.85
C ALA A 27 10.41 -0.09 -7.41
N LEU A 28 9.31 -0.82 -7.19
CA LEU A 28 8.92 -1.26 -5.84
C LEU A 28 9.95 -2.21 -5.24
N LYS A 29 10.44 -3.18 -6.02
CA LYS A 29 11.47 -4.12 -5.56
C LYS A 29 12.76 -3.41 -5.19
N HIS A 30 13.20 -2.47 -6.02
CA HIS A 30 14.40 -1.66 -5.78
C HIS A 30 14.24 -0.80 -4.53
N LEU A 31 13.20 0.03 -4.47
CA LEU A 31 12.98 0.96 -3.36
C LEU A 31 12.79 0.23 -2.03
N LYS A 32 12.14 -0.96 -2.02
CA LYS A 32 11.95 -1.77 -0.82
C LYS A 32 13.28 -2.15 -0.13
N GLN A 33 14.37 -2.32 -0.88
CA GLN A 33 15.69 -2.64 -0.31
C GLN A 33 16.30 -1.44 0.43
N TYR A 34 15.94 -0.22 0.02
CA TYR A 34 16.45 1.02 0.59
C TYR A 34 15.51 1.66 1.60
N THR A 35 14.38 1.03 1.97
CA THR A 35 13.45 1.61 2.95
C THR A 35 14.11 1.91 4.30
N PRO A 36 14.99 1.06 4.87
CA PRO A 36 15.65 1.41 6.14
C PRO A 36 16.56 2.64 6.00
N LEU A 37 17.15 2.83 4.82
CA LEU A 37 17.98 4.00 4.53
C LEU A 37 17.13 5.27 4.44
N PHE A 38 15.99 5.21 3.74
CA PHE A 38 15.08 6.35 3.66
C PHE A 38 14.53 6.72 5.04
N GLU A 39 14.07 5.72 5.81
CA GLU A 39 13.55 5.88 7.17
C GLU A 39 14.55 6.61 8.08
N ALA A 40 15.82 6.22 8.04
CA ALA A 40 16.89 6.86 8.83
C ALA A 40 17.07 8.36 8.53
N PHE A 41 16.66 8.83 7.35
CA PHE A 41 16.77 10.23 6.94
C PHE A 41 15.42 10.97 6.90
N THR A 42 14.31 10.29 7.13
CA THR A 42 12.96 10.87 7.17
C THR A 42 12.41 10.94 8.60
N THR A 43 13.23 11.38 9.55
CA THR A 43 12.87 11.41 10.99
C THR A 43 11.97 12.60 11.39
N VAL A 44 11.76 13.56 10.47
CA VAL A 44 10.89 14.71 10.70
C VAL A 44 9.98 14.96 9.50
N ALA A 45 8.79 15.52 9.76
CA ALA A 45 7.77 15.77 8.74
C ALA A 45 8.28 16.60 7.53
N ARG A 46 9.24 17.51 7.75
CA ARG A 46 9.85 18.28 6.66
C ARG A 46 10.65 17.40 5.70
N SER A 47 11.45 16.45 6.20
CA SER A 47 12.23 15.54 5.37
C SER A 47 11.34 14.58 4.59
N GLU A 48 10.30 14.07 5.22
CA GLU A 48 9.28 13.22 4.59
C GLU A 48 8.58 13.96 3.45
N LEU A 49 8.13 15.20 3.69
CA LEU A 49 7.46 16.01 2.66
C LEU A 49 8.40 16.30 1.47
N VAL A 50 9.67 16.61 1.76
CA VAL A 50 10.69 16.81 0.71
C VAL A 50 10.92 15.55 -0.10
N LEU A 51 10.95 14.36 0.52
CA LEU A 51 11.04 13.09 -0.19
C LEU A 51 9.81 12.88 -1.09
N MET A 52 8.61 13.10 -0.56
CA MET A 52 7.36 12.94 -1.31
C MET A 52 7.28 13.89 -2.52
N LEU A 53 7.70 15.15 -2.35
CA LEU A 53 7.82 16.12 -3.44
C LEU A 53 8.83 15.64 -4.49
N LYS A 54 9.99 15.12 -4.05
CA LYS A 54 11.01 14.63 -4.99
C LYS A 54 10.52 13.43 -5.79
N THR A 55 9.77 12.53 -5.16
CA THR A 55 9.09 11.41 -5.82
C THR A 55 8.09 11.91 -6.87
N GLN A 56 7.27 12.91 -6.53
CA GLN A 56 6.30 13.51 -7.46
C GLN A 56 7.00 14.08 -8.70
N GLU A 57 8.07 14.87 -8.50
CA GLU A 57 8.83 15.44 -9.60
C GLU A 57 9.48 14.37 -10.49
N PHE A 58 10.02 13.31 -9.89
CA PHE A 58 10.61 12.21 -10.63
C PHE A 58 9.58 11.46 -11.47
N CYS A 59 8.42 11.15 -10.89
CA CYS A 59 7.33 10.48 -11.60
C CYS A 59 6.75 11.34 -12.72
N TYR A 60 6.70 12.67 -12.54
CA TYR A 60 6.24 13.59 -13.59
C TYR A 60 7.23 13.69 -14.76
N GLY A 61 8.53 13.74 -14.46
CA GLY A 61 9.58 13.82 -15.48
C GLY A 61 9.76 12.53 -16.28
N ASN A 62 9.24 11.40 -15.80
CA ASN A 62 9.37 10.09 -16.42
C ASN A 62 7.99 9.49 -16.69
N MET A 63 7.53 9.53 -17.94
CA MET A 63 6.18 9.06 -18.31
C MET A 63 5.88 7.63 -17.84
N ASN A 64 6.88 6.74 -17.83
CA ASN A 64 6.74 5.35 -17.39
C ASN A 64 6.39 5.24 -15.88
N PHE A 65 6.65 6.28 -15.10
CA PHE A 65 6.42 6.33 -13.65
C PHE A 65 5.13 7.04 -13.25
N MET A 66 4.36 7.54 -14.21
CA MET A 66 3.12 8.29 -13.95
C MET A 66 2.11 7.46 -13.15
N LYS A 67 1.91 6.18 -13.51
CA LYS A 67 1.06 5.25 -12.74
C LYS A 67 1.75 4.60 -11.54
N VAL A 68 3.05 4.82 -11.37
CA VAL A 68 3.87 4.19 -10.32
C VAL A 68 3.88 5.02 -9.04
N PHE A 69 3.66 6.34 -9.14
CA PHE A 69 3.69 7.27 -8.01
C PHE A 69 2.89 6.78 -6.79
N GLN A 70 1.59 6.49 -6.97
CA GLN A 70 0.74 5.99 -5.87
C GLN A 70 1.31 4.72 -5.23
N LYS A 71 1.86 3.80 -6.03
CA LYS A 71 2.45 2.56 -5.51
C LYS A 71 3.69 2.83 -4.67
N ILE A 72 4.52 3.80 -5.05
CA ILE A 72 5.70 4.22 -4.29
C ILE A 72 5.28 4.85 -2.96
N ILE A 73 4.31 5.77 -2.97
CA ILE A 73 3.82 6.39 -1.73
C ILE A 73 3.23 5.34 -0.80
N LEU A 74 2.46 4.38 -1.34
CA LEU A 74 1.92 3.28 -0.55
C LEU A 74 3.02 2.39 0.05
N LEU A 75 4.10 2.12 -0.70
CA LEU A 75 5.26 1.39 -0.17
C LEU A 75 5.87 2.15 1.01
N PHE A 76 6.17 3.44 0.82
CA PHE A 76 6.79 4.26 1.86
C PHE A 76 5.91 4.42 3.11
N TYR A 77 4.59 4.55 2.93
CA TYR A 77 3.65 4.51 4.04
C TYR A 77 3.69 3.18 4.81
N LYS A 78 3.69 2.05 4.10
CA LYS A 78 3.73 0.70 4.70
C LYS A 78 5.03 0.37 5.41
N THR A 79 6.10 1.12 5.11
CA THR A 79 7.44 0.90 5.68
C THR A 79 7.85 2.05 6.58
N ASP A 80 6.91 2.84 7.08
CA ASP A 80 7.14 3.92 8.05
C ASP A 80 8.13 5.02 7.57
N VAL A 81 8.34 5.12 6.25
CA VAL A 81 9.17 6.17 5.62
C VAL A 81 8.38 7.47 5.47
N LEU A 82 7.06 7.38 5.27
CA LEU A 82 6.17 8.53 5.20
C LEU A 82 5.02 8.35 6.19
N SER A 83 4.81 9.35 7.04
CA SER A 83 3.69 9.41 7.95
C SER A 83 2.39 9.78 7.24
N GLU A 84 1.26 9.37 7.82
CA GLU A 84 -0.08 9.75 7.37
C GLU A 84 -0.24 11.28 7.32
N GLU A 85 0.19 11.97 8.37
CA GLU A 85 0.11 13.43 8.50
C GLU A 85 0.78 14.15 7.31
N VAL A 86 1.95 13.67 6.89
CA VAL A 86 2.69 14.25 5.76
C VAL A 86 2.00 13.96 4.43
N ILE A 87 1.46 12.75 4.24
CA ILE A 87 0.72 12.39 3.04
C ILE A 87 -0.54 13.27 2.89
N LEU A 88 -1.29 13.44 3.98
CA LEU A 88 -2.47 14.30 4.03
C LEU A 88 -2.11 15.77 3.79
N LYS A 89 -1.00 16.25 4.39
CA LYS A 89 -0.50 17.61 4.18
C LYS A 89 -0.10 17.84 2.72
N TRP A 90 0.63 16.91 2.11
CA TRP A 90 0.98 16.98 0.70
C TRP A 90 -0.26 17.07 -0.18
N TYR A 91 -1.28 16.26 0.08
CA TYR A 91 -2.51 16.26 -0.70
C TYR A 91 -3.26 17.61 -0.62
N LYS A 92 -3.36 18.20 0.58
CA LYS A 92 -4.08 19.47 0.80
C LYS A 92 -3.35 20.67 0.20
N GLU A 93 -2.07 20.85 0.52
CA GLU A 93 -1.34 22.09 0.22
C GLU A 93 0.15 21.91 -0.06
N GLY A 94 0.74 20.77 0.32
CA GLY A 94 2.18 20.53 0.21
C GLY A 94 2.65 19.96 -1.12
N HIS A 95 1.80 19.89 -2.14
CA HIS A 95 2.11 19.27 -3.44
C HIS A 95 2.77 20.23 -4.43
N SER A 96 3.56 19.68 -5.35
CA SER A 96 4.11 20.45 -6.48
C SER A 96 3.04 20.72 -7.53
N VAL A 97 3.19 21.82 -8.27
CA VAL A 97 2.37 22.14 -9.45
C VAL A 97 2.56 21.14 -10.59
N LYS A 98 3.72 20.47 -10.63
CA LYS A 98 4.07 19.48 -11.66
C LYS A 98 3.20 18.24 -11.55
N GLY A 99 2.34 18.02 -12.55
CA GLY A 99 1.40 16.89 -12.56
C GLY A 99 0.33 16.95 -11.48
N LYS A 100 0.08 18.13 -10.86
CA LYS A 100 -0.83 18.31 -9.72
C LYS A 100 -2.18 17.59 -9.90
N MET A 101 -2.92 17.94 -10.96
CA MET A 101 -4.27 17.39 -11.15
C MET A 101 -4.27 15.87 -11.24
N MET A 102 -3.30 15.31 -11.97
CA MET A 102 -3.20 13.87 -12.16
C MET A 102 -2.84 13.13 -10.88
N PHE A 103 -1.82 13.60 -10.14
CA PHE A 103 -1.39 12.91 -8.91
C PHE A 103 -2.40 13.07 -7.77
N LEU A 104 -3.11 14.20 -7.68
CA LEU A 104 -4.21 14.35 -6.72
C LEU A 104 -5.35 13.38 -7.05
N ASP A 105 -5.78 13.30 -8.32
CA ASP A 105 -6.82 12.36 -8.73
C ASP A 105 -6.43 10.90 -8.44
N GLN A 106 -5.19 10.52 -8.78
CA GLN A 106 -4.64 9.20 -8.50
C GLN A 106 -4.62 8.86 -7.00
N MET A 107 -4.36 9.84 -6.14
CA MET A 107 -4.24 9.65 -4.70
C MET A 107 -5.58 9.69 -3.97
N LYS A 108 -6.65 10.19 -4.61
CA LYS A 108 -7.96 10.44 -3.98
C LYS A 108 -8.48 9.27 -3.15
N LYS A 109 -8.59 8.06 -3.75
CA LYS A 109 -9.06 6.85 -3.05
C LYS A 109 -8.19 6.46 -1.86
N PHE A 110 -6.89 6.68 -1.95
CA PHE A 110 -5.96 6.37 -0.86
C PHE A 110 -6.09 7.38 0.29
N ILE A 111 -6.28 8.66 -0.03
CA ILE A 111 -6.52 9.71 0.96
C ILE A 111 -7.86 9.51 1.68
N GLU A 112 -8.92 9.18 0.93
CA GLU A 112 -10.22 8.82 1.51
C GLU A 112 -10.08 7.63 2.46
N TRP A 113 -9.29 6.61 2.09
CA TRP A 113 -9.03 5.48 2.97
C TRP A 113 -8.28 5.87 4.25
N LEU A 114 -7.27 6.74 4.17
CA LEU A 114 -6.54 7.24 5.35
C LEU A 114 -7.50 7.99 6.30
N GLN A 115 -8.29 8.91 5.76
CA GLN A 115 -9.23 9.72 6.55
C GLN A 115 -10.36 8.89 7.17
N ASN A 116 -10.94 7.95 6.42
CA ASN A 116 -12.01 7.09 6.92
C ASN A 116 -11.51 6.09 7.97
N ALA A 117 -10.22 5.74 7.98
CA ALA A 117 -9.65 4.90 9.02
C ALA A 117 -9.77 5.58 10.39
N GLU A 118 -9.62 6.90 10.51
CA GLU A 118 -9.76 7.61 11.79
C GLU A 118 -11.21 7.70 12.30
N GLU A 119 -12.20 7.79 11.41
CA GLU A 119 -13.60 8.06 11.79
C GLU A 119 -14.30 6.85 12.45
N GLY A 120 -13.78 5.63 12.26
CA GLY A 120 -14.19 4.42 13.01
C GLY A 120 -13.66 4.33 14.44
N GLY A 121 -12.99 5.37 14.96
CA GLY A 121 -12.39 5.38 16.30
C GLY A 121 -13.20 6.08 17.40
N ARG A 122 -14.32 6.76 17.07
CA ARG A 122 -15.12 7.55 18.05
C ARG A 122 -16.54 7.05 18.28
N GLY A 123 -16.85 5.83 17.89
CA GLY A 123 -18.11 5.20 18.24
C GLY A 123 -17.99 3.70 18.15
N GLY A 124 -17.77 3.04 19.29
CA GLY A 124 -18.31 1.74 19.70
C GLY A 124 -18.31 0.52 18.78
N ASP A 125 -17.85 0.58 17.53
CA ASP A 125 -17.75 -0.55 16.63
C ASP A 125 -16.28 -0.87 16.38
N ALA A 126 -15.86 -1.96 17.00
CA ALA A 126 -14.52 -2.50 16.85
C ALA A 126 -14.23 -2.74 15.35
N ARG A 127 -13.19 -2.09 14.85
CA ARG A 127 -12.64 -2.37 13.52
C ARG A 127 -12.51 -3.89 13.31
N PRO A 128 -12.90 -4.46 12.15
CA PRO A 128 -12.33 -5.73 11.73
C PRO A 128 -10.83 -5.50 11.54
N ARG A 129 -10.09 -5.92 12.56
CA ARG A 129 -8.66 -5.72 12.69
C ARG A 129 -7.97 -6.72 11.77
N TRP A 130 -7.99 -6.44 10.47
CA TRP A 130 -6.98 -6.96 9.56
C TRP A 130 -5.65 -6.33 9.98
N VAL A 131 -4.81 -7.08 10.69
CA VAL A 131 -3.43 -6.67 10.95
C VAL A 131 -2.59 -7.23 9.82
N TYR A 132 -1.89 -6.37 9.09
CA TYR A 132 -0.71 -6.80 8.35
C TYR A 132 0.34 -7.22 9.39
N ARG A 133 0.31 -8.49 9.84
CA ARG A 133 1.32 -9.02 10.76
C ARG A 133 2.51 -9.49 9.91
N ARG A 134 3.64 -8.78 10.00
CA ARG A 134 4.91 -9.20 9.39
C ARG A 134 5.33 -10.54 10.02
N SER A 135 5.32 -11.62 9.24
CA SER A 135 5.97 -12.88 9.58
C SER A 135 6.90 -13.22 8.43
N GLY A 136 8.17 -12.82 8.54
CA GLY A 136 9.14 -12.91 7.44
C GLY A 136 8.80 -12.03 6.23
N ASP A 137 9.20 -12.48 5.03
CA ASP A 137 9.13 -11.75 3.75
C ASP A 137 7.75 -11.78 3.05
N TYR A 138 6.75 -12.46 3.62
CA TYR A 138 5.42 -12.59 3.05
C TYR A 138 4.34 -11.92 3.90
N LEU A 139 3.28 -11.51 3.19
CA LEU A 139 2.10 -10.89 3.76
C LEU A 139 1.01 -11.93 3.99
N ILE A 140 0.67 -12.17 5.25
CA ILE A 140 -0.44 -13.05 5.62
C ILE A 140 -1.62 -12.17 6.08
N GLN A 141 -2.77 -12.36 5.46
CA GLN A 141 -4.04 -11.82 5.94
C GLN A 141 -4.48 -12.67 7.13
N SER A 142 -4.58 -12.08 8.32
CA SER A 142 -5.17 -12.74 9.49
C SER A 142 -6.05 -11.77 10.25
N GLU A 143 -7.27 -12.19 10.56
CA GLU A 143 -8.15 -11.49 11.49
C GLU A 143 -7.52 -11.52 12.90
N ALA A 144 -7.40 -10.37 13.56
CA ALA A 144 -7.03 -10.38 14.96
C ALA A 144 -8.18 -10.99 15.76
N GLY A 145 -7.87 -12.11 16.44
CA GLY A 145 -8.80 -12.78 17.35
C GLY A 145 -9.45 -11.80 18.32
N HIS A 146 -10.76 -11.98 18.49
CA HIS A 146 -11.56 -11.29 19.50
C HIS A 146 -10.94 -11.42 20.90
N PRO A 147 -11.10 -10.42 21.78
CA PRO A 147 -10.60 -10.50 23.14
C PRO A 147 -11.32 -11.62 23.89
N ALA A 148 -10.54 -12.40 24.65
CA ALA A 148 -11.01 -13.49 25.48
C ALA A 148 -12.13 -13.03 26.42
N GLY A 149 -13.34 -13.56 26.19
CA GLY A 149 -14.40 -13.55 27.18
C GLY A 149 -13.99 -14.40 28.39
N GLN A 150 -14.26 -13.88 29.58
CA GLN A 150 -14.02 -14.49 30.88
C GLN A 150 -14.54 -15.93 30.92
N GLY A 151 -13.73 -16.84 31.48
CA GLY A 151 -14.04 -18.26 31.53
C GLY A 151 -15.12 -18.62 32.54
N THR A 152 -15.91 -19.64 32.18
CA THR A 152 -16.43 -20.66 33.12
C THR A 152 -16.64 -21.99 32.38
N GLY A 153 -15.90 -23.01 32.80
CA GLY A 153 -16.31 -24.42 32.92
C GLY A 153 -16.98 -25.18 31.76
N GLY A 154 -16.36 -26.30 31.38
CA GLY A 154 -17.09 -27.57 31.23
C GLY A 154 -17.18 -28.23 29.85
N GLY A 155 -16.31 -29.23 29.62
CA GLY A 155 -16.63 -30.47 28.86
C GLY A 155 -16.70 -30.42 27.33
N PRO A 156 -16.30 -31.49 26.61
CA PRO A 156 -16.34 -31.54 25.16
C PRO A 156 -17.71 -32.06 24.67
N ALA A 157 -18.37 -31.31 23.79
CA ALA A 157 -19.56 -31.79 23.07
C ALA A 157 -19.54 -31.32 21.61
N ASN A 158 -19.19 -32.28 20.75
CA ASN A 158 -19.72 -32.54 19.41
C ASN A 158 -20.70 -31.49 18.82
N GLN A 159 -20.32 -30.78 17.75
CA GLN A 159 -21.30 -30.32 16.75
C GLN A 159 -20.67 -30.02 15.36
N GLU A 160 -21.01 -30.91 14.44
CA GLU A 160 -21.25 -30.77 12.99
C GLU A 160 -20.52 -29.66 12.19
N VAL A 161 -19.59 -30.12 11.36
CA VAL A 161 -19.10 -29.39 10.17
C VAL A 161 -20.21 -29.41 9.12
N ARG A 162 -20.93 -28.29 8.95
CA ARG A 162 -21.77 -28.05 7.78
C ARG A 162 -20.88 -27.60 6.61
N THR A 163 -20.50 -28.56 5.77
CA THR A 163 -19.93 -28.29 4.45
C THR A 163 -21.03 -27.70 3.57
N VAL A 164 -20.95 -26.41 3.27
CA VAL A 164 -21.78 -25.81 2.21
C VAL A 164 -21.10 -26.13 0.88
N VAL A 165 -21.53 -27.21 0.25
CA VAL A 165 -21.24 -27.49 -1.17
C VAL A 165 -22.23 -26.64 -1.97
N SER A 166 -21.77 -25.52 -2.51
CA SER A 166 -22.50 -24.84 -3.58
C SER A 166 -22.11 -25.47 -4.91
N SER A 167 -22.97 -26.38 -5.36
CA SER A 167 -23.07 -26.75 -6.77
C SER A 167 -23.42 -25.51 -7.58
N ASN A 168 -22.68 -25.27 -8.67
CA ASN A 168 -23.24 -24.70 -9.89
C ASN A 168 -22.49 -25.32 -11.06
N ASP A 169 -23.12 -26.37 -11.59
CA ASP A 169 -22.91 -26.89 -12.93
C ASP A 169 -23.54 -25.90 -13.91
N SER A 170 -22.77 -25.45 -14.91
CA SER A 170 -23.27 -25.00 -16.21
C SER A 170 -22.10 -24.88 -17.20
N SER A 171 -21.82 -26.03 -17.85
CA SER A 171 -21.56 -26.19 -19.28
C SER A 171 -20.75 -25.13 -20.05
N GLU A 172 -19.54 -25.50 -20.45
CA GLU A 172 -18.94 -25.12 -21.74
C GLU A 172 -18.15 -26.32 -22.28
N ASP A 173 -18.72 -27.03 -23.26
CA ASP A 173 -17.91 -27.78 -24.24
C ASP A 173 -18.68 -27.89 -25.56
N SER A 174 -18.33 -27.01 -26.50
CA SER A 174 -18.65 -27.17 -27.91
C SER A 174 -17.38 -26.89 -28.68
N ASN A 175 -16.54 -27.91 -28.73
CA ASN A 175 -15.34 -27.92 -29.56
C ASN A 175 -15.74 -28.16 -31.01
N LYS A 176 -15.57 -27.11 -31.82
CA LYS A 176 -15.85 -27.10 -33.26
C LYS A 176 -14.63 -27.68 -33.99
N ILE A 177 -14.66 -28.98 -34.30
CA ILE A 177 -13.74 -29.58 -35.27
C ILE A 177 -14.33 -29.35 -36.67
N LYS A 178 -13.57 -28.63 -37.50
CA LYS A 178 -13.79 -28.52 -38.95
C LYS A 178 -12.97 -29.60 -39.63
N GLU A 179 -13.64 -30.54 -40.29
CA GLU A 179 -13.20 -31.18 -41.54
C GLU A 179 -14.38 -31.18 -42.51
#